data_AF-A0A7S8EGW4-F1
#
_entry.id   AF-A0A7S8EGW4-F1
#
_cell.length_a   1.000
_cell.length_b   1.000
_cell.length_c   1.000
_cell.angle_alpha   90.00
_cell.angle_beta   90.00
_cell.angle_gamma   90.00
#
_symmetry.space_group_name_H-M   'P 1'
#
loop_
_entity.id
_entity.type
_entity.pdbx_description
1 polymer ?
#
loop_
_entity_poly.entity_id
_entity_poly.type
_entity_poly.pdbx_seq_one_letter_code
_entity_poly.pdbx_strand_id
1 'polypeptide(L)'
;MTALAKIVQADEAWLALGKTPDTSGIEPEERVRNLDGAVYYVAGLMGLYGASVAFANPSDKKMSHHDFFIALAKDSNGARFVILTGFESVTVIGVLQRSDLQFDLFRLTTAAIGKYGSRKGGFVELTSIDHGSILKAKTEDCPKLETFRDFLI
;
A
#
# COMPACT_ATOMS: atom_id res chain seq x y z
N MET A 1 -3.24 14.34 -26.38
CA MET A 1 -2.64 13.50 -25.33
C MET A 1 -1.48 14.17 -24.59
N THR A 2 -1.09 15.39 -24.99
CA THR A 2 0.05 16.15 -24.44
C THR A 2 -0.18 16.74 -23.04
N ALA A 3 -1.44 17.00 -22.68
CA ALA A 3 -1.79 17.53 -21.36
C ALA A 3 -1.60 16.49 -20.25
N LEU A 4 -1.97 15.22 -20.51
CA LEU A 4 -1.77 14.13 -19.55
C LEU A 4 -0.27 13.85 -19.35
N ALA A 5 0.50 13.78 -20.44
CA ALA A 5 1.96 13.59 -20.41
C ALA A 5 2.66 14.63 -19.53
N LYS A 6 2.24 15.90 -19.60
CA LYS A 6 2.77 16.98 -18.74
C LYS A 6 2.36 16.87 -17.28
N ILE A 7 1.15 16.38 -16.99
CA ILE A 7 0.66 16.20 -15.62
C ILE A 7 1.38 15.05 -14.93
N VAL A 8 1.65 13.95 -15.64
CA VAL A 8 2.30 12.74 -15.08
C VAL A 8 3.82 12.72 -15.33
N GLN A 9 4.38 13.79 -15.92
CA GLN A 9 5.80 13.91 -16.30
C GLN A 9 6.34 12.68 -17.06
N ALA A 10 5.52 12.10 -17.94
CA ALA A 10 5.87 10.93 -18.74
C ALA A 10 6.02 11.34 -20.22
N ASP A 11 6.92 10.68 -20.95
CA ASP A 11 7.07 10.88 -22.40
C ASP A 11 5.80 10.43 -23.13
N GLU A 12 5.37 11.17 -24.17
CA GLU A 12 4.20 10.84 -24.99
C GLU A 12 4.30 9.44 -25.62
N ALA A 13 5.51 8.97 -25.91
CA ALA A 13 5.74 7.62 -26.42
C ALA A 13 5.39 6.53 -25.40
N TRP A 14 5.46 6.80 -24.09
CA TRP A 14 5.21 5.84 -23.02
C TRP A 14 3.72 5.60 -22.79
N LEU A 15 2.92 6.66 -22.91
CA LEU A 15 1.45 6.57 -22.86
C LEU A 15 0.90 5.81 -24.08
N ALA A 16 1.59 5.86 -25.23
CA ALA A 16 1.17 5.20 -26.46
C ALA A 16 1.49 3.69 -26.50
N LEU A 17 2.53 3.23 -25.79
CA LEU A 17 3.05 1.86 -25.91
C LEU A 17 2.65 0.90 -24.77
N GLY A 18 2.06 1.40 -23.68
CA GLY A 18 1.52 0.58 -22.60
C GLY A 18 2.55 -0.33 -21.90
N LYS A 19 3.85 -0.03 -22.01
CA LYS A 19 4.92 -0.82 -21.37
C LYS A 19 5.59 -0.01 -20.26
N THR A 20 5.64 -0.61 -19.08
CA THR A 20 6.40 -0.13 -17.93
C THR A 20 7.90 -0.26 -18.22
N PRO A 21 8.72 0.78 -17.99
CA PRO A 21 10.17 0.68 -18.15
C PRO A 21 10.78 -0.25 -17.08
N ASP A 22 11.85 -0.94 -17.45
CA ASP A 22 12.64 -1.78 -16.56
C ASP A 22 13.38 -0.87 -15.56
N THR A 23 12.94 -0.89 -14.30
CA THR A 23 13.35 0.06 -13.26
C THR A 23 14.70 -0.29 -12.65
N SER A 24 15.77 -0.25 -13.44
CA SER A 24 17.15 -0.31 -12.93
C SER A 24 17.76 1.10 -12.89
N GLY A 25 17.46 1.88 -11.85
CA GLY A 25 18.16 3.16 -11.62
C GLY A 25 17.39 4.31 -10.99
N ILE A 26 16.19 4.10 -10.42
CA ILE A 26 15.40 5.20 -9.83
C ILE A 26 16.07 5.69 -8.53
N GLU A 27 16.39 7.00 -8.48
CA GLU A 27 16.97 7.66 -7.32
C GLU A 27 16.02 7.58 -6.09
N PRO A 28 16.55 7.58 -4.86
CA PRO A 28 15.75 7.48 -3.64
C PRO A 28 14.62 8.52 -3.52
N GLU A 29 14.84 9.75 -4.03
CA GLU A 29 13.84 10.83 -4.02
C GLU A 29 12.68 10.57 -5.00
N GLU A 30 12.93 9.96 -6.16
CA GLU A 30 11.88 9.55 -7.09
C GLU A 30 11.08 8.35 -6.57
N ARG A 31 11.68 7.53 -5.71
CA ARG A 31 10.96 6.44 -5.01
C ARG A 31 9.90 6.97 -4.03
N VAL A 32 10.16 8.13 -3.42
CA VAL A 32 9.19 8.88 -2.61
C VAL A 32 8.15 9.60 -3.49
N ARG A 33 8.48 9.94 -4.75
CA ARG A 33 7.49 10.44 -5.71
C ARG A 33 6.61 9.34 -6.31
N ASN A 34 7.09 8.10 -6.35
CA ASN A 34 6.33 6.91 -6.71
C ASN A 34 5.53 6.33 -5.53
N LEU A 35 5.02 7.18 -4.63
CA LEU A 35 4.06 6.76 -3.62
C LEU A 35 2.78 6.31 -4.34
N ASP A 36 2.43 5.04 -4.12
CA ASP A 36 1.19 4.44 -4.60
C ASP A 36 0.01 5.32 -4.15
N GLY A 37 -0.99 5.54 -5.02
CA GLY A 37 -2.14 6.41 -4.72
C GLY A 37 -2.89 5.99 -3.44
N ALA A 38 -2.78 4.71 -3.08
CA ALA A 38 -3.25 4.17 -1.81
C ALA A 38 -2.63 4.86 -0.57
N VAL A 39 -1.35 5.23 -0.61
CA VAL A 39 -0.67 5.93 0.49
C VAL A 39 -1.27 7.30 0.70
N TYR A 40 -1.44 8.08 -0.38
CA TYR A 40 -2.06 9.40 -0.31
C TYR A 40 -3.53 9.33 0.11
N TYR A 41 -4.26 8.31 -0.33
CA TYR A 41 -5.63 8.10 0.10
C TYR A 41 -5.72 7.89 1.61
N VAL A 42 -4.93 6.97 2.18
CA VAL A 42 -4.92 6.71 3.62
C VAL A 42 -4.41 7.92 4.41
N ALA A 43 -3.37 8.59 3.92
CA ALA A 43 -2.86 9.82 4.54
C ALA A 43 -3.90 10.94 4.55
N GLY A 44 -4.66 11.10 3.46
CA GLY A 44 -5.75 12.07 3.36
C GLY A 44 -6.87 11.76 4.35
N LEU A 45 -7.27 10.49 4.49
CA LEU A 45 -8.21 10.05 5.51
C LEU A 45 -7.72 10.41 6.91
N MET A 46 -6.48 10.06 7.25
CA MET A 46 -5.86 10.41 8.54
C MET A 46 -5.84 11.92 8.79
N GLY A 47 -5.48 12.71 7.77
CA GLY A 47 -5.49 14.17 7.84
C GLY A 47 -6.88 14.75 8.09
N LEU A 48 -7.92 14.20 7.45
CA LEU A 48 -9.31 14.61 7.68
C LEU A 48 -9.80 14.31 9.11
N TYR A 49 -9.25 13.28 9.75
CA TYR A 49 -9.48 13.00 11.17
C TYR A 49 -8.66 13.90 12.11
N GLY A 50 -7.81 14.78 11.57
CA GLY A 50 -6.95 15.69 12.33
C GLY A 50 -5.59 15.12 12.70
N ALA A 51 -5.16 13.99 12.12
CA ALA A 51 -3.82 13.46 12.34
C ALA A 51 -2.78 14.22 11.50
N SER A 52 -1.59 14.42 12.08
CA SER A 52 -0.43 14.90 11.34
C SER A 52 0.30 13.72 10.71
N VAL A 53 0.34 13.66 9.38
CA VAL A 53 0.97 12.58 8.63
C VAL A 53 2.29 13.05 8.06
N ALA A 54 3.35 12.29 8.30
CA ALA A 54 4.65 12.48 7.67
C ALA A 54 4.99 11.23 6.83
N PHE A 55 5.57 11.44 5.65
CA PHE A 55 6.06 10.36 4.81
C PHE A 55 7.54 10.13 5.10
N ALA A 56 7.91 8.89 5.44
CA ALA A 56 9.28 8.55 5.80
C ALA A 56 10.18 8.53 4.55
N ASN A 57 11.38 9.13 4.66
CA ASN A 57 12.45 8.93 3.71
C ASN A 57 13.25 7.66 4.05
N PRO A 58 13.88 7.01 3.05
CA PRO A 58 14.73 5.84 3.28
C PRO A 58 15.90 6.10 4.25
N SER A 59 16.31 7.37 4.38
CA SER A 59 17.40 7.81 5.24
C SER A 59 16.94 8.24 6.64
N ASP A 60 15.63 8.33 6.88
CA ASP A 60 15.12 8.75 8.17
C ASP A 60 15.35 7.65 9.21
N LYS A 61 15.98 8.01 10.33
CA LYS A 61 15.88 7.19 11.54
C LYS A 61 14.41 7.17 11.95
N LYS A 62 13.90 6.01 12.39
CA LYS A 62 12.52 5.87 12.88
C LYS A 62 12.11 7.06 13.75
N MET A 63 11.19 7.87 13.23
CA MET A 63 10.76 9.12 13.82
C MET A 63 9.23 9.18 13.87
N SER A 64 8.58 8.27 14.61
CA SER A 64 7.32 8.55 15.31
C SER A 64 6.89 7.35 16.19
N HIS A 65 5.81 7.52 16.96
CA HIS A 65 5.22 6.47 17.79
C HIS A 65 4.53 5.35 16.98
N HIS A 66 4.02 5.60 15.77
CA HIS A 66 3.26 4.62 14.95
C HIS A 66 3.65 4.71 13.46
N ASP A 67 4.42 3.73 12.99
CA ASP A 67 4.83 3.61 11.59
C ASP A 67 3.81 2.75 10.81
N PHE A 68 3.39 3.21 9.63
CA PHE A 68 2.44 2.50 8.77
C PHE A 68 3.08 2.10 7.45
N PHE A 69 2.77 0.89 6.97
CA PHE A 69 3.06 0.44 5.61
C PHE A 69 1.75 0.20 4.87
N ILE A 70 1.54 0.93 3.77
CA ILE A 70 0.31 0.84 2.97
C ILE A 70 0.56 -0.02 1.74
N ALA A 71 -0.26 -1.05 1.54
CA ALA A 71 -0.17 -1.96 0.41
C ALA A 71 -1.47 -1.95 -0.40
N LEU A 72 -1.42 -1.57 -1.68
CA LEU A 72 -2.56 -1.71 -2.58
C LEU A 72 -2.68 -3.16 -3.07
N ALA A 73 -3.91 -3.69 -3.09
CA ALA A 73 -4.19 -5.01 -3.63
C ALA A 73 -3.93 -5.04 -5.15
N LYS A 74 -3.15 -6.02 -5.60
CA LYS A 74 -2.82 -6.30 -7.01
C LYS A 74 -3.57 -7.55 -7.48
N ASP A 75 -4.78 -7.36 -8.02
CA ASP A 75 -5.64 -8.28 -8.81
C ASP A 75 -7.11 -8.17 -8.36
N SER A 76 -8.04 -8.39 -9.29
CA SER A 76 -9.50 -8.33 -9.06
C SER A 76 -10.09 -9.66 -8.59
N ASN A 77 -9.43 -10.79 -8.88
CA ASN A 77 -9.88 -12.14 -8.51
C ASN A 77 -9.34 -12.63 -7.15
N GLY A 78 -8.70 -11.74 -6.38
CA GLY A 78 -8.19 -12.02 -5.04
C GLY A 78 -7.33 -10.87 -4.52
N ALA A 79 -7.40 -10.61 -3.21
CA ALA A 79 -6.66 -9.51 -2.60
C ALA A 79 -5.21 -9.94 -2.34
N ARG A 80 -4.34 -9.68 -3.32
CA ARG A 80 -2.89 -9.94 -3.23
C ARG A 80 -2.12 -8.67 -2.89
N PHE A 81 -1.38 -8.68 -1.80
CA PHE A 81 -0.59 -7.55 -1.33
C PHE A 81 0.90 -7.83 -1.45
N VAL A 82 1.67 -6.81 -1.84
CA VAL A 82 3.14 -6.85 -1.85
C VAL A 82 3.62 -5.99 -0.69
N ILE A 83 4.29 -6.62 0.27
CA ILE A 83 4.66 -6.02 1.55
C ILE A 83 6.18 -6.04 1.67
N LEU A 84 6.82 -4.94 2.08
CA LEU A 84 8.26 -4.93 2.28
C LEU A 84 8.67 -5.83 3.46
N THR A 85 9.89 -6.35 3.43
CA THR A 85 10.48 -7.00 4.60
C THR A 85 10.65 -6.01 5.76
N GLY A 86 10.65 -6.49 7.01
CA GLY A 86 10.64 -5.62 8.19
C GLY A 86 9.25 -5.12 8.59
N PHE A 87 8.20 -5.71 8.01
CA PHE A 87 6.80 -5.45 8.33
C PHE A 87 6.45 -5.70 9.80
N GLU A 88 7.26 -6.49 10.52
CA GLU A 88 7.04 -6.81 11.93
C GLU A 88 7.14 -5.59 12.85
N SER A 89 7.70 -4.48 12.34
CA SER A 89 7.96 -3.27 13.12
C SER A 89 7.07 -2.08 12.77
N VAL A 90 6.04 -2.32 11.93
CA VAL A 90 5.11 -1.30 11.42
C VAL A 90 3.69 -1.89 11.32
N THR A 91 2.67 -1.04 11.35
CA THR A 91 1.29 -1.45 11.07
C THR A 91 1.08 -1.55 9.58
N VAL A 92 0.71 -2.74 9.09
CA VAL A 92 0.47 -2.97 7.66
C VAL A 92 -1.01 -2.80 7.34
N ILE A 93 -1.33 -1.89 6.41
CA ILE A 93 -2.68 -1.62 5.94
C ILE A 93 -2.80 -2.03 4.48
N GLY A 94 -3.68 -2.99 4.22
CA GLY A 94 -4.10 -3.37 2.89
C GLY A 94 -5.21 -2.46 2.39
N VAL A 95 -5.07 -1.92 1.19
CA VAL A 95 -6.11 -1.16 0.50
C VAL A 95 -6.69 -2.04 -0.61
N LEU A 96 -7.99 -2.29 -0.56
CA LEU A 96 -8.72 -3.03 -1.58
C LEU A 96 -9.68 -2.08 -2.29
N GLN A 97 -9.45 -1.89 -3.59
CA GLN A 97 -10.36 -1.11 -4.42
C GLN A 97 -11.60 -1.96 -4.76
N ARG A 98 -12.79 -1.45 -4.41
CA ARG A 98 -14.09 -2.05 -4.75
C ARG A 98 -14.64 -1.52 -6.06
N SER A 99 -14.48 -0.21 -6.27
CA SER A 99 -14.88 0.50 -7.47
C SER A 99 -13.93 1.67 -7.71
N ASP A 100 -14.22 2.46 -8.74
CA ASP A 100 -13.58 3.72 -9.08
C ASP A 100 -13.36 4.68 -7.90
N LEU A 101 -14.30 4.79 -6.96
CA LEU A 101 -14.21 5.70 -5.80
C LEU A 101 -14.42 5.02 -4.44
N GLN A 102 -14.56 3.70 -4.41
CA GLN A 102 -14.78 2.96 -3.17
C GLN A 102 -13.57 2.09 -2.84
N PHE A 103 -13.01 2.31 -1.66
CA PHE A 103 -11.83 1.60 -1.16
C PHE A 103 -12.11 1.08 0.25
N ASP A 104 -11.83 -0.19 0.47
CA ASP A 104 -11.85 -0.80 1.79
C ASP A 104 -10.43 -0.90 2.33
N LEU A 105 -10.28 -0.63 3.63
CA LEU A 105 -9.01 -0.71 4.34
C LEU A 105 -9.04 -1.92 5.27
N PHE A 106 -7.96 -2.69 5.30
CA PHE A 106 -7.84 -3.87 6.13
C PHE A 106 -6.52 -3.85 6.89
N ARG A 107 -6.55 -4.28 8.15
CA ARG A 107 -5.32 -4.50 8.93
C ARG A 107 -4.76 -5.86 8.56
N LEU A 108 -3.64 -5.87 7.84
CA LEU A 108 -2.94 -7.12 7.53
C LEU A 108 -2.13 -7.52 8.75
N THR A 109 -2.53 -8.59 9.42
CA THR A 109 -1.92 -8.98 10.69
C THR A 109 -0.51 -9.54 10.48
N THR A 110 0.40 -9.25 11.42
CA THR A 110 1.75 -9.83 11.42
C THR A 110 1.72 -11.36 11.39
N ALA A 111 0.71 -11.97 12.03
CA ALA A 111 0.47 -13.41 11.99
C ALA A 111 0.12 -13.92 10.58
N ALA A 112 -0.81 -13.24 9.88
CA ALA A 112 -1.17 -13.58 8.50
C ALA A 112 0.04 -13.46 7.56
N ILE A 113 0.76 -12.34 7.63
CA ILE A 113 1.94 -12.08 6.79
C ILE A 113 3.06 -13.08 7.10
N GLY A 114 3.32 -13.33 8.38
CA GLY A 114 4.40 -14.21 8.82
C GLY A 114 4.15 -15.69 8.50
N LYS A 115 2.91 -16.19 8.67
CA LYS A 115 2.57 -17.60 8.45
C LYS A 115 2.26 -17.93 6.99
N TYR A 116 1.63 -17.02 6.27
CA TYR A 116 1.08 -17.29 4.93
C TYR A 116 1.63 -16.40 3.84
N GLY A 117 2.45 -15.42 4.18
CA GLY A 117 3.20 -14.64 3.19
C GLY A 117 4.30 -15.47 2.53
N SER A 118 4.40 -15.36 1.20
CA SER A 118 5.47 -15.93 0.41
C SER A 118 6.63 -14.94 0.31
N ARG A 119 7.76 -15.26 0.96
CA ARG A 119 8.95 -14.38 0.96
C ARG A 119 9.67 -14.47 -0.39
N LYS A 120 9.90 -13.33 -1.03
CA LYS A 120 10.63 -13.18 -2.30
C LYS A 120 11.75 -12.15 -2.16
N GLY A 121 12.78 -12.52 -1.39
CA GLY A 121 13.96 -11.67 -1.15
C GLY A 121 13.63 -10.40 -0.37
N GLY A 122 13.31 -9.31 -1.08
CA GLY A 122 13.06 -7.97 -0.53
C GLY A 122 11.59 -7.67 -0.18
N PHE A 123 10.67 -8.58 -0.46
CA PHE A 123 9.25 -8.41 -0.15
C PHE A 123 8.59 -9.74 0.21
N VAL A 124 7.38 -9.63 0.76
CA VAL A 124 6.47 -10.71 1.14
C VAL A 124 5.19 -10.53 0.34
N GLU A 125 4.79 -11.56 -0.39
CA GLU A 125 3.49 -11.58 -1.06
C GLU A 125 2.46 -12.25 -0.15
N LEU A 126 1.39 -11.54 0.19
CA LEU A 126 0.27 -12.11 0.92
C LEU A 126 -0.95 -12.18 0.00
N THR A 127 -1.48 -13.39 -0.18
CA THR A 127 -2.75 -13.61 -0.88
C THR A 127 -3.86 -13.82 0.13
N SER A 128 -4.97 -13.13 -0.05
CA SER A 128 -6.15 -13.24 0.81
C SER A 128 -7.44 -13.29 -0.01
N ILE A 129 -8.47 -13.91 0.59
CA ILE A 129 -9.82 -14.00 0.04
C ILE A 129 -10.67 -12.98 0.77
N ASP A 130 -11.44 -12.20 0.01
CA ASP A 130 -12.33 -11.21 0.57
C ASP A 130 -13.69 -11.79 0.97
N HIS A 131 -14.11 -11.46 2.20
CA HIS A 131 -15.42 -11.80 2.76
C HIS A 131 -16.22 -10.53 3.16
N GLY A 132 -15.85 -9.36 2.62
CA GLY A 132 -16.53 -8.08 2.85
C GLY A 132 -15.96 -7.33 4.06
N SER A 133 -16.22 -7.81 5.28
CA SER A 133 -15.73 -7.20 6.53
C SER A 133 -14.39 -7.77 7.02
N ILE A 134 -13.93 -8.86 6.41
CA ILE A 134 -12.68 -9.55 6.77
C ILE A 134 -12.00 -10.01 5.48
N LEU A 135 -10.69 -9.82 5.41
CA LEU A 135 -9.83 -10.54 4.47
C LEU A 135 -9.28 -11.79 5.15
N LYS A 136 -9.44 -12.96 4.53
CA LYS A 136 -8.91 -14.22 5.03
C LYS A 136 -7.62 -14.59 4.34
N ALA A 137 -6.52 -14.58 5.09
CA ALA A 137 -5.27 -15.20 4.70
C ALA A 137 -5.26 -16.64 5.23
N LYS A 138 -5.82 -17.57 4.46
CA LYS A 138 -6.08 -18.96 4.90
C LYS A 138 -6.92 -19.01 6.19
N THR A 139 -6.30 -19.24 7.35
CA THR A 139 -6.99 -19.33 8.65
C THR A 139 -6.82 -18.08 9.51
N GLU A 140 -6.08 -17.07 9.04
CA GLU A 140 -5.87 -15.81 9.75
C GLU A 140 -6.80 -14.75 9.18
N ASP A 141 -7.46 -14.03 10.09
CA ASP A 141 -8.40 -12.98 9.76
C ASP A 141 -7.69 -11.62 9.80
N CYS A 142 -7.82 -10.87 8.72
CA CYS A 142 -7.37 -9.49 8.59
C CYS A 142 -8.62 -8.60 8.61
N PRO A 143 -8.94 -7.95 9.74
CA PRO A 143 -10.20 -7.22 9.89
C PRO A 143 -10.21 -5.93 9.06
N LYS A 144 -11.40 -5.55 8.60
CA LYS A 144 -11.63 -4.25 7.99
C LYS A 144 -11.47 -3.15 9.04
N LEU A 145 -10.87 -2.03 8.64
CA LEU A 145 -10.78 -0.81 9.42
C LEU A 145 -12.02 0.03 9.10
N GLU A 146 -12.89 0.21 10.08
CA GLU A 146 -14.15 0.96 9.93
C GLU A 146 -14.07 2.32 10.61
N THR A 147 -13.19 2.47 11.60
CA THR A 147 -13.01 3.69 12.38
C THR A 147 -11.53 4.06 12.52
N PHE A 148 -11.24 5.33 12.77
CA PHE A 148 -9.87 5.78 13.02
C PHE A 148 -9.24 5.20 14.29
N ARG A 149 -10.06 4.76 15.25
CA ARG A 149 -9.55 4.07 16.44
C ARG A 149 -8.85 2.77 16.06
N ASP A 150 -9.31 2.11 15.00
CA ASP A 150 -8.77 0.83 14.54
C ASP A 150 -7.33 0.96 13.99
N PHE A 151 -6.88 2.18 13.66
CA PHE A 151 -5.52 2.47 13.21
C PHE A 151 -4.51 2.58 14.38
N LEU A 152 -4.97 2.81 15.60
CA LEU A 152 -4.14 3.13 16.77
C LEU A 152 -3.97 1.95 17.74
N ILE A 153 -4.44 0.75 17.38
CA ILE A 153 -4.47 -0.47 18.21
C ILE A 153 -3.43 -1.48 17.73
#